data_AF-A0A933B9S1-F1
#
_entry.id   AF-A0A933B9S1-F1
#
_cell.length_a   1.000
_cell.length_b   1.000
_cell.length_c   1.000
_cell.angle_alpha   90.00
_cell.angle_beta   90.00
_cell.angle_gamma   90.00
#
_symmetry.space_group_name_H-M   'P 1'
#
loop_
_entity.id
_entity.type
_entity.pdbx_description
1 polymer ?
#
loop_
_entity_poly.entity_id
_entity_poly.type
_entity_poly.pdbx_seq_one_letter_code
_entity_poly.pdbx_strand_id
1 'polypeptide(L)' 'MESEKDVLRSSNIPNKYELIIVAAKEARRLNELSRQTGLDLGGKVTNVALEEALKGNVLYRYKTDPDEAKPELEESAEE' A
#
# COMPACT_ATOMS: atom_id res chain seq x y z
N MET A 1 6.11 17.20 -16.51
CA MET A 1 4.84 17.31 -15.77
C MET A 1 4.15 15.96 -15.89
N GLU A 2 4.51 15.02 -15.01
CA GLU A 2 3.86 13.71 -14.97
C GLU A 2 2.46 13.87 -14.39
N SER A 3 1.49 13.32 -15.10
CA SER A 3 0.09 13.60 -14.95
C SER A 3 -0.48 13.12 -13.62
N GLU A 4 -1.15 14.02 -12.90
CA GLU A 4 -2.14 13.71 -11.85
C GLU A 4 -3.28 12.77 -12.35
N LYS A 5 -3.31 12.42 -13.65
CA LYS A 5 -4.34 11.61 -14.30
C LYS A 5 -4.25 10.10 -14.05
N ASP A 6 -3.18 9.59 -13.42
CA ASP A 6 -3.00 8.14 -13.20
C ASP A 6 -3.27 7.68 -11.76
N VAL A 7 -3.65 8.59 -10.86
CA VAL A 7 -3.97 8.24 -9.47
C VAL A 7 -5.42 7.74 -9.41
N LEU A 8 -5.57 6.48 -9.03
CA LEU A 8 -6.85 5.78 -8.92
C LEU A 8 -7.22 5.57 -7.46
N ARG A 9 -8.52 5.51 -7.18
CA ARG A 9 -9.03 5.08 -5.87
C ARG A 9 -9.16 3.57 -5.81
N SER A 10 -8.84 2.98 -4.67
CA SER A 10 -8.92 1.53 -4.44
C SER A 10 -10.31 0.94 -4.66
N SER A 11 -11.38 1.74 -4.58
CA SER A 11 -12.75 1.31 -4.91
C SER A 11 -12.92 0.87 -6.37
N ASN A 12 -12.03 1.30 -7.26
CA ASN A 12 -12.08 1.00 -8.69
C ASN A 12 -11.25 -0.23 -9.07
N ILE A 13 -10.63 -0.91 -8.11
CA ILE A 13 -9.82 -2.10 -8.38
C ILE A 13 -10.77 -3.26 -8.73
N PRO A 14 -10.73 -3.79 -9.97
CA PRO A 14 -11.65 -4.84 -10.41
C PRO A 14 -11.27 -6.22 -9.84
N ASN A 15 -10.01 -6.39 -9.44
CA ASN A 15 -9.42 -7.66 -9.07
C ASN A 15 -9.10 -7.73 -7.57
N LYS A 16 -9.63 -8.74 -6.88
CA LYS A 16 -9.36 -8.96 -5.45
C LYS A 16 -7.87 -9.07 -5.12
N TYR A 17 -7.05 -9.63 -6.00
CA TYR A 17 -5.61 -9.78 -5.76
C TYR A 17 -4.89 -8.43 -5.80
N GLU A 18 -5.25 -7.55 -6.73
CA GLU A 18 -4.72 -6.18 -6.79
C GLU A 18 -5.13 -5.37 -5.57
N LEU A 19 -6.36 -5.55 -5.09
CA LEU A 19 -6.83 -4.90 -3.87
C LEU A 19 -5.97 -5.30 -2.67
N ILE A 20 -5.64 -6.59 -2.55
CA ILE A 20 -4.75 -7.09 -1.48
C ILE A 20 -3.33 -6.51 -1.62
N ILE A 21 -2.80 -6.38 -2.84
CA ILE A 21 -1.49 -5.75 -3.07
C ILE A 21 -1.49 -4.29 -2.59
N VAL A 22 -2.53 -3.52 -2.95
CA VAL A 22 -2.68 -2.13 -2.55
C VAL A 22 -2.84 -2.02 -1.02
N ALA A 23 -3.70 -2.83 -0.42
CA ALA A 23 -3.90 -2.85 1.04
C ALA A 23 -2.61 -3.24 1.79
N ALA A 24 -1.84 -4.21 1.29
CA ALA A 24 -0.57 -4.61 1.89
C ALA A 24 0.48 -3.48 1.85
N LYS A 25 0.54 -2.74 0.74
CA LYS A 25 1.43 -1.57 0.63
C LYS A 25 0.99 -0.45 1.58
N GLU A 26 -0.31 -0.19 1.68
CA GLU A 26 -0.83 0.80 2.63
C GLU A 26 -0.56 0.40 4.08
N ALA A 27 -0.69 -0.89 4.42
CA ALA A 27 -0.37 -1.39 5.76
C ALA A 27 1.11 -1.15 6.13
N ARG A 28 2.05 -1.30 5.18
CA ARG A 28 3.47 -0.99 5.40
C ARG A 28 3.68 0.50 5.67
N ARG A 29 3.09 1.35 4.83
CA ARG A 29 3.12 2.81 5.00
C ARG A 29 2.54 3.25 6.35
N LEU A 30 1.39 2.69 6.75
CA LEU A 30 0.76 2.98 8.05
C LEU A 30 1.64 2.54 9.22
N ASN A 31 2.28 1.37 9.11
CA ASN A 31 3.19 0.86 10.14
C ASN A 31 4.43 1.75 10.30
N GLU A 32 5.03 2.19 9.19
CA GLU A 32 6.14 3.15 9.20
C GLU A 32 5.71 4.48 9.83
N LEU A 33 4.56 5.01 9.43
CA LEU A 33 4.03 6.25 9.98
C LEU A 33 3.73 6.14 11.49
N SER A 34 3.13 5.03 11.92
CA SER A 34 2.85 4.76 13.34
C SER A 34 4.14 4.70 14.14
N ARG A 35 5.20 4.04 13.64
CA ARG A 35 6.52 4.00 14.28
C ARG A 35 7.18 5.37 14.39
N GLN A 36 7.06 6.21 13.36
CA GLN A 36 7.67 7.55 13.33
C GLN A 36 6.95 8.54 14.25
N THR A 37 5.62 8.46 14.33
CA THR A 37 4.78 9.43 15.04
C THR A 37 4.37 8.98 16.43
N GLY A 38 4.53 7.68 16.75
CA GLY A 38 3.97 7.07 17.96
C GLY A 38 2.44 6.99 17.94
N LEU A 39 1.80 7.23 16.79
CA LEU A 39 0.34 7.24 16.67
C LEU A 39 -0.23 5.83 16.73
N ASP A 40 -1.18 5.61 17.64
CA ASP A 40 -1.99 4.40 17.69
C ASP A 40 -3.11 4.47 16.64
N LEU A 41 -3.12 3.49 15.75
CA LEU A 41 -4.09 3.36 14.67
C LEU A 41 -5.40 2.66 15.11
N GLY A 42 -5.51 2.29 16.39
CA GLY A 42 -6.73 1.70 16.96
C GLY A 42 -6.96 0.24 16.55
N GLY A 43 -5.95 -0.44 16.02
CA GLY A 43 -6.04 -1.82 15.56
C GLY A 43 -4.80 -2.30 14.82
N LYS A 44 -4.85 -3.55 14.32
CA LYS A 44 -3.78 -4.10 13.47
C LYS A 44 -3.71 -3.30 12.17
N VAL A 45 -2.52 -2.83 11.80
CA VAL A 45 -2.27 -2.05 10.57
C VAL A 45 -2.84 -2.68 9.31
N THR A 46 -2.83 -4.01 9.24
CA THR A 46 -3.40 -4.77 8.12
C THR A 46 -4.91 -4.66 8.04
N ASN A 47 -5.60 -4.66 9.18
CA ASN A 47 -7.05 -4.53 9.23
C ASN A 47 -7.47 -3.12 8.84
N VAL A 48 -6.81 -2.11 9.40
CA VAL A 48 -7.04 -0.70 9.09
C VAL A 48 -6.83 -0.45 7.60
N ALA A 49 -5.71 -0.88 7.03
CA ALA A 49 -5.41 -0.71 5.62
C ALA A 49 -6.42 -1.42 4.70
N LEU A 50 -6.85 -2.63 5.06
CA LEU A 50 -7.83 -3.38 4.28
C LEU A 50 -9.20 -2.70 4.29
N GLU A 51 -9.66 -2.24 5.46
CA GLU A 51 -10.92 -1.51 5.58
C GLU A 51 -10.91 -0.21 4.77
N GLU A 52 -9.83 0.56 4.85
CA GLU A 52 -9.67 1.80 4.08
C GLU A 52 -9.59 1.53 2.57
N ALA A 53 -8.91 0.46 2.17
CA ALA A 53 -8.87 0.04 0.77
C ALA A 53 -10.27 -0.35 0.25
N LEU A 54 -11.04 -1.10 1.04
CA LEU A 54 -12.42 -1.48 0.71
C LEU A 54 -13.37 -0.28 0.62
N LYS A 55 -13.17 0.74 1.46
CA LYS A 55 -13.94 2.01 1.41
C LYS A 55 -13.56 2.90 0.22
N GLY A 56 -12.47 2.63 -0.48
CA GLY A 56 -11.98 3.48 -1.57
C GLY A 56 -11.11 4.66 -1.12
N ASN A 57 -10.65 4.65 0.13
CA ASN A 57 -9.89 5.75 0.73
C ASN A 57 -8.38 5.68 0.43
N VAL A 58 -7.93 4.59 -0.20
CA VAL A 58 -6.52 4.40 -0.57
C VAL A 58 -6.32 4.80 -2.02
N LEU A 59 -5.33 5.65 -2.26
CA LEU A 59 -4.91 6.06 -3.60
C LEU A 59 -3.78 5.15 -4.09
N TYR A 60 -3.84 4.75 -5.36
CA TYR A 60 -2.81 3.93 -5.99
C TYR A 60 -2.57 4.36 -7.43
N ARG A 61 -1.41 3.99 -7.98
CA ARG A 61 -1.14 4.05 -9.42
C ARG A 61 -0.43 2.77 -9.86
N TYR A 62 -0.61 2.38 -11.12
CA TYR A 62 0.23 1.36 -11.72
C TYR A 62 1.64 1.92 -11.94
N LYS A 63 2.65 1.10 -11.67
CA LYS A 63 4.02 1.42 -12.08
C LYS A 63 4.13 1.18 -13.58
N THR A 64 4.66 2.15 -14.30
CA THR A 64 4.84 2.07 -15.77
C THR A 64 6.06 1.24 -16.14
N ASP A 65 7.05 1.12 -15.24
CA ASP A 65 8.30 0.39 -15.48
C ASP A 65 8.32 -1.00 -14.81
N PRO A 66 8.53 -2.08 -15.59
CA PRO A 66 8.64 -3.44 -15.05
C PRO A 66 9.95 -3.71 -14.29
N ASP A 67 11.00 -2.89 -14.48
CA ASP A 67 12.29 -3.05 -13.79
C ASP A 67 12.29 -2.59 -12.32
N GLU A 68 11.28 -1.82 -11.88
CA GLU A 68 11.10 -1.43 -10.48
C GLU A 68 10.29 -2.44 -9.65
N ALA A 69 9.88 -3.56 -10.25
CA ALA A 69 9.14 -4.62 -9.58
C ALA A 69 10.07 -5.63 -8.87
N LYS A 70 11.35 -5.29 -8.67
CA LYS A 70 12.23 -6.11 -7.83
C LYS A 70 11.70 -6.03 -6.40
N PRO A 71 11.34 -7.17 -5.78
CA PRO A 71 11.03 -7.17 -4.37
C PRO A 71 12.29 -6.78 -3.61
N GLU A 72 12.20 -5.78 -2.74
CA GLU A 72 13.13 -5.61 -1.61
C GLU A 72 13.00 -6.86 -0.72
N LEU A 73 13.67 -7.95 -1.11
CA LEU A 73 13.85 -9.18 -0.36
C LEU A 73 15.35 -9.54 -0.29
N GLU A 74 16.21 -8.53 -0.36
CA GLU A 74 17.63 -8.66 -0.06
C GLU A 74 17.91 -7.82 1.18
N GLU A 75 18.60 -8.43 2.16
CA GLU A 75 19.01 -7.91 3.48
C GLU A 75 18.03 -8.05 4.66
N SER A 76 17.64 -9.27 5.01
CA SER A 76 17.62 -9.69 6.44
C SER A 76 17.52 -11.21 6.58
N ALA A 77 18.38 -11.94 5.85
CA ALA A 77 18.60 -13.36 6.05
C ALA A 77 20.10 -13.61 5.95
N GLU A 78 20.83 -13.22 7.00
CA GLU A 78 22.05 -13.86 7.47
C GLU A 78 22.35 -13.31 8.88
N GLU A 79 22.90 -14.19 9.71
CA GLU A 79 23.01 -14.21 11.19
C GLU A 79 23.57 -12.96 11.89
#